data_AF-A0A1X7RRS3-F1
#
_entry.id   AF-A0A1X7RRS3-F1
#
_cell.length_a   1.000
_cell.length_b   1.000
_cell.length_c   1.000
_cell.angle_alpha   90.00
_cell.angle_beta   90.00
_cell.angle_gamma   90.00
#
_symmetry.space_group_name_H-M   'P 1'
#
loop_
_entity.id
_entity.type
_entity.pdbx_description
1 polymer ?
#
loop_
_entity_poly.entity_id
_entity_poly.type
_entity_poly.pdbx_seq_one_letter_code
_entity_poly.pdbx_strand_id
1 'polypeptide(L)'
;MRCAEYVRRAFNVIQHHGSPRSVVTSSFRVPRVPFRRTSSSWLAQCLQAARDKLLPKMAPEDTAAGSALLELKTLRNMLRLSASGSVKEELRDVVFVCIDCEAFEFDQAKTTEVGISILDTRSIVDIPPGSDASAWFSSIQSEHFRIREYGHLVNKKFVKGCPDLFSFGTSTWVQKADASATVLRVFQYPASAGRIVPNATETPRNIVLVGHGLKNEVPYLQNLGFSLPSAPNVVSRFDTARLGGKKSGIGLGRLCKAVGLDSQSLHNAGNDAAYTLRAMLIAAVIDSSTAGGFPAFLRQAMAPEIAERELRARQRREAGPPRGQGRRGRHGPSSHRQDQRSTVLPDPAHILPPQSNLSRKSDE
;
A
#
# COMPACT_ATOMS: atom_id res chain seq x y z
N MET A 1 25.80 -21.02 -3.23
CA MET A 1 26.07 -21.79 -1.99
C MET A 1 26.86 -21.03 -0.92
N ARG A 2 27.74 -20.05 -1.21
CA ARG A 2 28.60 -19.41 -0.18
C ARG A 2 27.95 -18.31 0.71
N CYS A 3 26.73 -17.85 0.42
CA CYS A 3 26.06 -16.80 1.22
C CYS A 3 25.22 -17.38 2.39
N ALA A 4 24.64 -18.57 2.20
CA ALA A 4 23.88 -19.27 3.25
C ALA A 4 24.78 -19.71 4.42
N GLU A 5 26.05 -20.02 4.13
CA GLU A 5 27.07 -20.39 5.11
C GLU A 5 27.54 -19.20 5.95
N TYR A 6 27.54 -17.99 5.37
CA TYR A 6 27.86 -16.74 6.06
C TYR A 6 26.76 -16.34 7.04
N VAL A 7 25.49 -16.45 6.63
CA VAL A 7 24.33 -16.20 7.52
C VAL A 7 24.28 -17.22 8.65
N ARG A 8 24.60 -18.50 8.39
CA ARG A 8 24.70 -19.54 9.44
C ARG A 8 25.83 -19.26 10.45
N ARG A 9 27.01 -18.80 10.00
CA ARG A 9 28.11 -18.46 10.91
C ARG A 9 27.82 -17.22 11.76
N ALA A 10 27.16 -16.21 11.22
CA ALA A 10 26.72 -15.05 11.99
C ALA A 10 25.66 -15.41 13.05
N PHE A 11 24.79 -16.39 12.75
CA PHE A 11 23.75 -16.86 13.68
C PHE A 11 24.31 -17.65 14.88
N ASN A 12 25.37 -18.44 14.69
CA ASN A 12 25.98 -19.23 15.78
C ASN A 12 26.73 -18.39 16.83
N VAL A 13 27.14 -17.17 16.50
CA VAL A 13 27.82 -16.27 17.45
C VAL A 13 26.83 -15.61 18.42
N ILE A 14 25.56 -15.45 18.02
CA ILE A 14 24.52 -14.77 18.82
C ILE A 14 23.88 -15.73 19.84
N GLN A 15 23.88 -17.04 19.58
CA GLN A 15 23.26 -18.05 20.47
C GLN A 15 24.10 -18.43 21.70
N HIS A 16 25.38 -18.03 21.77
CA HIS A 16 26.29 -18.44 22.87
C HIS A 16 26.55 -17.39 23.95
N HIS A 17 25.94 -16.21 23.89
CA HIS A 17 26.03 -15.22 24.97
C HIS A 17 24.65 -14.90 25.54
N GLY A 18 24.16 -15.83 26.38
CA GLY A 18 23.15 -15.53 27.37
C GLY A 18 23.78 -14.83 28.57
N SER A 19 23.17 -13.71 28.97
CA SER A 19 23.39 -12.92 30.20
C SER A 19 24.30 -11.68 30.09
N PRO A 20 23.90 -10.52 30.67
CA PRO A 20 24.60 -9.26 30.52
C PRO A 20 25.66 -9.09 31.60
N ARG A 21 26.94 -9.06 31.22
CA ARG A 21 28.01 -8.34 31.93
C ARG A 21 29.30 -8.35 31.11
N SER A 22 29.97 -7.20 31.12
CA SER A 22 31.31 -6.88 30.59
C SER A 22 31.44 -6.69 29.07
N VAL A 23 31.64 -5.42 28.71
CA VAL A 23 32.22 -4.96 27.44
C VAL A 23 33.72 -5.26 27.47
N VAL A 24 34.24 -5.87 26.40
CA VAL A 24 35.66 -5.69 26.02
C VAL A 24 35.73 -5.41 24.51
N THR A 25 36.35 -4.28 24.21
CA THR A 25 36.67 -3.79 22.87
C THR A 25 37.58 -4.76 22.12
N SER A 26 37.18 -5.24 20.94
CA SER A 26 38.14 -5.63 19.91
C SER A 26 37.61 -5.26 18.52
N SER A 27 38.48 -4.64 17.75
CA SER A 27 38.27 -4.05 16.44
C SER A 27 38.10 -5.13 15.37
N PHE A 28 36.86 -5.38 14.92
CA PHE A 28 36.60 -6.29 13.81
C PHE A 28 36.64 -5.54 12.46
N ARG A 29 37.68 -5.80 11.66
CA ARG A 29 37.76 -5.35 10.25
C ARG A 29 36.79 -6.15 9.38
N VAL A 30 35.88 -5.44 8.70
CA VAL A 30 35.01 -6.00 7.67
C VAL A 30 35.81 -6.19 6.36
N PRO A 31 35.82 -7.37 5.72
CA PRO A 31 36.48 -7.54 4.42
C PRO A 31 35.68 -6.85 3.31
N ARG A 32 36.35 -6.01 2.50
CA ARG A 32 35.78 -5.47 1.26
C ARG A 32 35.70 -6.58 0.21
N VAL A 33 34.49 -6.93 -0.24
CA VAL A 33 34.26 -7.87 -1.36
C VAL A 33 33.48 -7.12 -2.46
N PRO A 34 33.84 -7.25 -3.75
CA PRO A 34 33.33 -6.38 -4.79
C PRO A 34 31.87 -6.68 -5.15
N PHE A 35 31.05 -5.64 -5.06
CA PHE A 35 29.62 -5.61 -5.35
C PHE A 35 29.36 -5.84 -6.86
N ARG A 36 28.75 -6.97 -7.23
CA ARG A 36 28.14 -7.17 -8.56
C ARG A 36 26.62 -7.15 -8.42
N ARG A 37 26.00 -6.24 -9.18
CA ARG A 37 24.56 -5.97 -9.36
C ARG A 37 23.67 -7.21 -9.12
N THR A 38 23.06 -7.29 -7.95
CA THR A 38 21.80 -8.00 -7.73
C THR A 38 20.66 -7.02 -8.03
N SER A 39 19.58 -7.48 -8.67
CA SER A 39 18.41 -6.65 -8.88
C SER A 39 17.85 -6.23 -7.52
N SER A 40 17.60 -4.94 -7.37
CA SER A 40 17.13 -4.34 -6.11
C SER A 40 15.84 -4.97 -5.56
N SER A 41 15.04 -5.65 -6.39
CA SER A 41 13.83 -6.36 -5.96
C SER A 41 14.11 -7.60 -5.11
N TRP A 42 15.17 -8.35 -5.38
CA TRP A 42 15.49 -9.55 -4.61
C TRP A 42 16.03 -9.20 -3.22
N LEU A 43 16.86 -8.17 -3.14
CA LEU A 43 17.34 -7.63 -1.87
C LEU A 43 16.19 -7.03 -1.04
N ALA A 44 15.26 -6.30 -1.67
CA ALA A 44 14.07 -5.79 -0.98
C ALA A 44 13.18 -6.91 -0.45
N GLN A 45 12.91 -7.96 -1.24
CA GLN A 45 12.14 -9.12 -0.80
C GLN A 45 12.85 -9.91 0.31
N CYS A 46 14.18 -10.04 0.26
CA CYS A 46 14.95 -10.68 1.32
C CYS A 46 14.98 -9.86 2.60
N LEU A 47 15.05 -8.52 2.51
CA LEU A 47 14.99 -7.62 3.66
C LEU A 47 13.60 -7.64 4.31
N GLN A 48 12.53 -7.69 3.51
CA GLN A 48 11.16 -7.86 4.01
C GLN A 48 11.00 -9.21 4.75
N ALA A 49 11.44 -10.30 4.13
CA ALA A 49 11.36 -11.64 4.74
C ALA A 49 12.27 -11.81 5.97
N ALA A 50 13.39 -11.08 6.05
CA ALA A 50 14.25 -11.04 7.23
C ALA A 50 13.63 -10.21 8.35
N ARG A 51 12.99 -9.07 8.02
CA ARG A 51 12.24 -8.24 8.98
C ARG A 51 11.07 -9.00 9.61
N ASP A 52 10.30 -9.74 8.81
CA ASP A 52 9.20 -10.60 9.28
C ASP A 52 9.67 -11.73 10.21
N LYS A 53 10.96 -12.10 10.16
CA LYS A 53 11.58 -13.11 11.03
C LYS A 53 12.26 -12.53 12.27
N LEU A 54 12.67 -11.25 12.25
CA LEU A 54 13.46 -10.59 13.29
C LEU A 54 12.60 -9.78 14.28
N LEU A 55 11.39 -9.38 13.89
CA LEU A 55 10.42 -8.88 14.86
C LEU A 55 9.92 -10.06 15.71
N PRO A 56 9.77 -9.89 17.05
CA PRO A 56 9.14 -10.90 17.87
C PRO A 56 7.80 -11.26 17.21
N LYS A 57 7.51 -12.55 17.03
CA LYS A 57 6.13 -12.99 16.84
C LYS A 57 5.41 -12.61 18.12
N MET A 58 4.81 -11.42 18.14
CA MET A 58 3.83 -11.08 19.16
C MET A 58 2.75 -12.17 19.10
N ALA A 59 2.34 -12.60 20.29
CA ALA A 59 1.38 -13.66 20.52
C ALA A 59 0.15 -13.50 19.60
N PRO A 60 -0.53 -14.61 19.24
CA PRO A 60 -1.75 -14.53 18.46
C PRO A 60 -2.85 -13.95 19.36
N GLU A 61 -3.07 -12.64 19.33
CA GLU A 61 -4.31 -11.95 19.67
C GLU A 61 -4.09 -10.42 19.63
N ASP A 62 -4.13 -9.85 18.42
CA ASP A 62 -4.75 -8.53 18.26
C ASP A 62 -6.27 -8.79 18.12
N THR A 63 -6.89 -9.19 19.22
CA THR A 63 -8.34 -9.03 19.46
C THR A 63 -8.61 -7.54 19.58
N ALA A 64 -8.48 -6.81 18.48
CA ALA A 64 -9.02 -5.48 18.37
C ALA A 64 -10.55 -5.61 18.33
N ALA A 65 -11.15 -5.81 19.50
CA ALA A 65 -12.53 -6.23 19.74
C ALA A 65 -12.87 -7.57 19.06
N GLY A 66 -13.71 -8.42 19.66
CA GLY A 66 -14.14 -9.70 19.07
C GLY A 66 -15.06 -9.54 17.85
N SER A 67 -14.87 -8.51 17.02
CA SER A 67 -15.68 -8.18 15.87
C SER A 67 -15.45 -9.22 14.77
N ALA A 68 -16.44 -10.09 14.52
CA ALA A 68 -16.35 -11.10 13.47
C ALA A 68 -16.16 -10.46 12.10
N LEU A 69 -15.37 -11.10 11.22
CA LEU A 69 -15.35 -10.70 9.82
C LEU A 69 -16.67 -11.12 9.16
N LEU A 70 -17.31 -10.17 8.49
CA LEU A 70 -18.57 -10.38 7.79
C LEU A 70 -18.39 -11.17 6.50
N GLU A 71 -19.40 -11.98 6.22
CA GLU A 71 -19.62 -12.57 4.91
C GLU A 71 -20.58 -11.71 4.10
N LEU A 72 -20.53 -11.86 2.77
CA LEU A 72 -21.36 -11.12 1.83
C LEU A 72 -22.86 -11.31 2.09
N LYS A 73 -23.28 -12.49 2.56
CA LYS A 73 -24.66 -12.76 2.97
C LYS A 73 -25.13 -11.83 4.08
N THR A 74 -24.31 -11.61 5.11
CA THR A 74 -24.67 -10.71 6.21
C THR A 74 -24.72 -9.26 5.73
N LEU A 75 -23.77 -8.86 4.88
CA LEU A 75 -23.73 -7.52 4.29
C LEU A 75 -25.01 -7.19 3.50
N ARG A 76 -25.53 -8.14 2.70
CA ARG A 76 -26.79 -7.96 1.97
C ARG A 76 -27.96 -7.64 2.88
N ASN A 77 -28.05 -8.34 4.01
CA ASN A 77 -29.14 -8.13 4.94
C ASN A 77 -29.02 -6.77 5.65
N MET A 78 -27.79 -6.32 5.98
CA MET A 78 -27.56 -4.97 6.53
C MET A 78 -27.98 -3.86 5.55
N LEU A 79 -27.76 -4.08 4.26
CA LEU A 79 -28.17 -3.19 3.17
C LEU A 79 -29.63 -3.36 2.74
N ARG A 80 -30.42 -4.17 3.47
CA ARG A 80 -31.85 -4.45 3.19
C ARG A 80 -32.11 -4.99 1.79
N LEU A 81 -31.13 -5.68 1.21
CA LEU A 81 -31.21 -6.30 -0.11
C LEU A 81 -31.87 -7.69 -0.10
N SER A 82 -32.22 -8.22 1.08
CA SER A 82 -32.85 -9.53 1.22
C SER A 82 -34.10 -9.43 2.07
N ALA A 83 -35.23 -9.88 1.52
CA ALA A 83 -36.53 -9.83 2.18
C ALA A 83 -36.68 -10.77 3.40
N SER A 84 -35.81 -11.78 3.54
CA SER A 84 -35.94 -12.86 4.54
C SER A 84 -34.76 -12.96 5.51
N GLY A 85 -33.77 -12.06 5.40
CA GLY A 85 -32.53 -12.15 6.15
C GLY A 85 -32.61 -11.58 7.56
N SER A 86 -32.52 -12.41 8.59
CA SER A 86 -32.27 -11.94 9.95
C SER A 86 -30.85 -11.38 10.08
N VAL A 87 -30.72 -10.22 10.70
CA VAL A 87 -29.46 -9.59 11.08
C VAL A 87 -29.46 -9.42 12.59
N LYS A 88 -28.31 -9.62 13.23
CA LYS A 88 -28.14 -9.30 14.66
C LYS A 88 -28.57 -7.85 14.90
N GLU A 89 -29.19 -7.56 16.04
CA GLU A 89 -29.73 -6.23 16.33
C GLU A 89 -28.67 -5.12 16.16
N GLU A 90 -27.46 -5.37 16.66
CA GLU A 90 -26.31 -4.45 16.56
C GLU A 90 -25.89 -4.11 15.11
N LEU A 91 -26.33 -4.88 14.12
CA LEU A 91 -25.97 -4.75 12.71
C LEU A 91 -27.13 -4.23 11.83
N ARG A 92 -28.31 -3.94 12.40
CA ARG A 92 -29.47 -3.42 11.66
C ARG A 92 -29.36 -1.96 11.26
N ASP A 93 -28.60 -1.20 12.04
CA ASP A 93 -28.52 0.25 11.97
C ASP A 93 -27.07 0.69 12.13
N VAL A 94 -26.29 0.58 11.05
CA VAL A 94 -24.83 0.77 11.06
C VAL A 94 -24.38 1.88 10.13
N VAL A 95 -23.15 2.34 10.33
CA VAL A 95 -22.41 3.14 9.36
C VAL A 95 -21.25 2.31 8.84
N PHE A 96 -21.11 2.22 7.52
CA PHE A 96 -19.90 1.66 6.92
C PHE A 96 -18.81 2.73 6.93
N VAL A 97 -17.67 2.42 7.53
CA VAL A 97 -16.48 3.28 7.51
C VAL A 97 -15.37 2.49 6.85
N CYS A 98 -15.04 2.85 5.62
CA CYS A 98 -13.94 2.29 4.86
C CYS A 98 -12.66 3.07 5.13
N ILE A 99 -11.55 2.37 5.35
CA ILE A 99 -10.24 2.98 5.54
C ILE A 99 -9.20 2.39 4.59
N ASP A 100 -8.30 3.25 4.14
CA ASP A 100 -7.09 2.90 3.39
C ASP A 100 -5.97 3.87 3.79
N CYS A 101 -4.73 3.40 3.85
CA CYS A 101 -3.56 4.20 4.22
C CYS A 101 -2.43 3.98 3.22
N GLU A 102 -1.75 5.07 2.87
CA GLU A 102 -0.50 5.01 2.12
C GLU A 102 0.69 5.28 3.05
N ALA A 103 1.81 4.63 2.76
CA ALA A 103 3.06 4.79 3.50
C ALA A 103 4.25 4.94 2.53
N PHE A 104 5.29 5.63 2.99
CA PHE A 104 6.44 5.89 2.14
C PHE A 104 7.20 4.60 1.79
N GLU A 105 7.44 4.37 0.50
CA GLU A 105 7.96 3.11 -0.05
C GLU A 105 9.37 2.74 0.46
N PHE A 106 10.14 3.70 0.97
CA PHE A 106 11.46 3.47 1.56
C PHE A 106 11.45 3.49 3.10
N ASP A 107 10.34 3.88 3.72
CA ASP A 107 10.16 3.79 5.17
C ASP A 107 8.67 3.67 5.54
N GLN A 108 8.24 2.43 5.75
CA GLN A 108 6.86 2.07 6.07
C GLN A 108 6.43 2.50 7.49
N ALA A 109 7.32 3.08 8.30
CA ALA A 109 6.95 3.75 9.55
C ALA A 109 6.37 5.15 9.31
N LYS A 110 6.48 5.67 8.09
CA LYS A 110 5.97 6.99 7.68
C LYS A 110 4.68 6.84 6.87
N THR A 111 3.56 6.76 7.57
CA THR A 111 2.23 6.81 6.96
C THR A 111 1.98 8.21 6.40
N THR A 112 1.85 8.35 5.08
CA THR A 112 1.77 9.64 4.38
C THR A 112 0.33 10.14 4.23
N GLU A 113 -0.61 9.22 4.08
CA GLU A 113 -2.02 9.54 3.77
C GLU A 113 -2.96 8.59 4.53
N VAL A 114 -4.16 9.09 4.86
CA VAL A 114 -5.28 8.29 5.35
C VAL A 114 -6.51 8.66 4.54
N GLY A 115 -7.10 7.68 3.87
CA GLY A 115 -8.37 7.81 3.19
C GLY A 115 -9.49 7.21 4.02
N ILE A 116 -10.61 7.91 4.08
CA ILE A 116 -11.81 7.42 4.74
C ILE A 116 -13.00 7.61 3.81
N SER A 117 -13.82 6.57 3.64
CA SER A 117 -15.07 6.66 2.89
C SER A 117 -16.22 6.08 3.70
N ILE A 118 -17.35 6.78 3.73
CA ILE A 118 -18.39 6.60 4.73
C ILE A 118 -19.74 6.48 4.05
N LEU A 119 -20.53 5.51 4.49
CA LEU A 119 -21.95 5.38 4.12
C LEU A 119 -22.78 5.09 5.38
N ASP A 120 -23.62 6.04 5.77
CA ASP A 120 -24.67 5.79 6.76
C ASP A 120 -25.81 5.03 6.07
N THR A 121 -26.15 3.82 6.54
CA THR A 121 -27.21 3.05 5.90
C THR A 121 -28.57 3.73 5.95
N ARG A 122 -28.77 4.66 6.89
CA ARG A 122 -30.01 5.46 6.97
C ARG A 122 -30.21 6.35 5.76
N SER A 123 -29.15 6.83 5.11
CA SER A 123 -29.27 7.74 3.96
C SER A 123 -29.70 7.04 2.68
N ILE A 124 -29.73 5.71 2.66
CA ILE A 124 -30.08 4.90 1.48
C ILE A 124 -31.32 4.02 1.68
N VAL A 125 -32.00 4.10 2.83
CA VAL A 125 -33.13 3.23 3.20
C VAL A 125 -34.24 3.20 2.14
N ASP A 126 -34.58 4.37 1.61
CA ASP A 126 -35.70 4.52 0.65
C ASP A 126 -35.20 4.70 -0.79
N ILE A 127 -33.93 4.42 -1.05
CA ILE A 127 -33.30 4.57 -2.36
C ILE A 127 -33.02 3.17 -2.92
N PRO A 128 -33.70 2.75 -4.00
CA PRO A 128 -33.34 1.50 -4.67
C PRO A 128 -31.90 1.57 -5.23
N PRO A 129 -31.07 0.53 -5.06
CA PRO A 129 -29.66 0.57 -5.47
C PRO A 129 -29.42 0.70 -6.97
N GLY A 130 -30.37 0.28 -7.80
CA GLY A 130 -30.10 -0.06 -9.20
C GLY A 130 -29.31 -1.37 -9.32
N SER A 131 -28.90 -1.74 -10.54
CA SER A 131 -28.17 -2.99 -10.81
C SER A 131 -26.70 -2.97 -10.35
N ASP A 132 -26.15 -1.77 -10.13
CA ASP A 132 -24.73 -1.51 -9.87
C ASP A 132 -24.50 -0.63 -8.64
N ALA A 133 -25.49 -0.53 -7.75
CA ALA A 133 -25.44 0.32 -6.56
C ALA A 133 -25.20 1.83 -6.82
N SER A 134 -25.20 2.29 -8.08
CA SER A 134 -24.81 3.65 -8.44
C SER A 134 -25.70 4.72 -7.81
N ALA A 135 -26.98 4.40 -7.58
CA ALA A 135 -27.93 5.28 -6.89
C ALA A 135 -27.50 5.64 -5.46
N TRP A 136 -26.66 4.81 -4.82
CA TRP A 136 -26.16 5.03 -3.46
C TRP A 136 -24.85 5.82 -3.42
N PHE A 137 -24.15 6.00 -4.55
CA PHE A 137 -22.82 6.61 -4.54
C PHE A 137 -22.83 8.08 -4.11
N SER A 138 -23.94 8.79 -4.33
CA SER A 138 -24.12 10.17 -3.87
C SER A 138 -24.26 10.29 -2.35
N SER A 139 -24.61 9.19 -1.67
CA SER A 139 -24.67 9.11 -0.20
C SER A 139 -23.32 8.85 0.45
N ILE A 140 -22.29 8.57 -0.35
CA ILE A 140 -20.95 8.27 0.15
C ILE A 140 -20.20 9.57 0.39
N GLN A 141 -19.73 9.79 1.62
CA GLN A 141 -18.83 10.87 1.98
C GLN A 141 -17.40 10.35 2.01
N SER A 142 -16.47 11.02 1.34
CA SER A 142 -15.07 10.60 1.31
C SER A 142 -14.16 11.73 1.75
N GLU A 143 -13.20 11.40 2.60
CA GLU A 143 -12.21 12.30 3.17
C GLU A 143 -10.81 11.77 2.84
N HIS A 144 -9.89 12.68 2.57
CA HIS A 144 -8.50 12.35 2.27
C HIS A 144 -7.57 13.22 3.12
N PHE A 145 -6.91 12.62 4.10
CA PHE A 145 -6.00 13.29 5.00
C PHE A 145 -4.55 13.06 4.57
N ARG A 146 -3.79 14.14 4.41
CA ARG A 146 -2.35 14.10 4.14
C ARG A 146 -1.57 14.55 5.37
N ILE A 147 -0.58 13.75 5.76
CA ILE A 147 0.23 14.03 6.94
C ILE A 147 1.31 15.07 6.59
N ARG A 148 1.22 16.26 7.20
CA ARG A 148 2.02 17.43 6.84
C ARG A 148 3.53 17.17 6.89
N GLU A 149 3.99 16.50 7.94
CA GLU A 149 5.40 16.18 8.18
C GLU A 149 5.97 15.24 7.12
N TYR A 150 5.11 14.46 6.46
CA TYR A 150 5.49 13.50 5.43
C TYR A 150 4.99 13.89 4.03
N GLY A 151 4.37 15.06 3.87
CA GLY A 151 3.77 15.50 2.61
C GLY A 151 4.73 15.60 1.43
N HIS A 152 6.03 15.75 1.71
CA HIS A 152 7.10 15.80 0.73
C HIS A 152 7.54 14.41 0.23
N LEU A 153 7.08 13.33 0.87
CA LEU A 153 7.40 11.95 0.53
C LEU A 153 6.36 11.41 -0.45
N VAL A 154 6.78 11.15 -1.69
CA VAL A 154 5.90 10.64 -2.75
C VAL A 154 6.51 9.38 -3.35
N ASN A 155 5.73 8.29 -3.35
CA ASN A 155 6.13 7.00 -3.91
C ASN A 155 6.27 7.10 -5.44
N LYS A 156 7.41 6.63 -5.98
CA LYS A 156 7.74 6.72 -7.41
C LYS A 156 8.40 5.46 -7.98
N LYS A 157 9.11 4.68 -7.16
CA LYS A 157 9.99 3.61 -7.65
C LYS A 157 9.30 2.28 -7.81
N PHE A 158 8.54 1.84 -6.82
CA PHE A 158 7.89 0.53 -6.79
C PHE A 158 6.42 0.62 -7.14
N VAL A 159 5.75 1.64 -6.60
CA VAL A 159 4.35 1.97 -6.84
C VAL A 159 4.27 3.49 -7.00
N LYS A 160 3.67 3.98 -8.08
CA LYS A 160 3.54 5.42 -8.30
C LYS A 160 2.36 5.93 -7.48
N GLY A 161 2.63 6.76 -6.48
CA GLY A 161 1.61 7.44 -5.70
C GLY A 161 0.95 8.59 -6.47
N CYS A 162 -0.30 8.89 -6.11
CA CYS A 162 -1.10 9.98 -6.68
C CYS A 162 -1.68 10.91 -5.58
N PRO A 163 -0.87 11.40 -4.62
CA PRO A 163 -1.38 12.07 -3.41
C PRO A 163 -2.13 13.39 -3.69
N ASP A 164 -1.88 14.01 -4.85
CA ASP A 164 -2.49 15.28 -5.25
C ASP A 164 -3.79 15.10 -6.07
N LEU A 165 -4.18 13.86 -6.38
CA LEU A 165 -5.29 13.56 -7.29
C LEU A 165 -6.47 12.90 -6.57
N PHE A 166 -6.99 13.56 -5.52
CA PHE A 166 -8.19 13.10 -4.84
C PHE A 166 -9.45 13.42 -5.67
N SER A 167 -10.17 12.40 -6.12
CA SER A 167 -11.29 12.52 -7.06
C SER A 167 -12.63 12.83 -6.39
N PHE A 168 -12.72 12.69 -5.06
CA PHE A 168 -13.98 12.80 -4.31
C PHE A 168 -14.06 14.04 -3.41
N GLY A 169 -13.16 15.01 -3.59
CA GLY A 169 -13.15 16.24 -2.80
C GLY A 169 -11.80 16.92 -2.82
N THR A 170 -11.45 17.57 -1.70
CA THR A 170 -10.16 18.24 -1.51
C THR A 170 -9.39 17.56 -0.39
N SER A 171 -8.11 17.30 -0.61
CA SER A 171 -7.22 16.73 0.41
C SER A 171 -7.04 17.70 1.58
N THR A 172 -7.22 17.21 2.80
CA THR A 172 -7.02 17.96 4.04
C THR A 172 -5.65 17.67 4.63
N TRP A 173 -4.90 18.71 4.96
CA TRP A 173 -3.58 18.58 5.56
C TRP A 173 -3.66 18.53 7.09
N VAL A 174 -3.20 17.43 7.67
CA VAL A 174 -3.27 17.14 9.11
C VAL A 174 -1.86 17.04 9.69
N GLN A 175 -1.61 17.66 10.85
CA GLN A 175 -0.35 17.44 11.57
C GLN A 175 -0.32 16.01 12.10
N LYS A 176 0.83 15.34 12.09
CA LYS A 176 0.97 13.97 12.60
C LYS A 176 0.49 13.84 14.04
N ALA A 177 0.72 14.87 14.87
CA ALA A 177 0.26 14.92 16.26
C ALA A 177 -1.28 14.88 16.38
N ASP A 178 -2.00 15.43 15.41
CA ASP A 178 -3.46 15.52 15.40
C ASP A 178 -4.12 14.37 14.63
N ALA A 179 -3.34 13.53 13.95
CA ALA A 179 -3.83 12.48 13.06
C ALA A 179 -4.73 11.48 13.80
N SER A 180 -4.29 10.99 14.97
CA SER A 180 -5.07 10.07 15.79
C SER A 180 -6.43 10.67 16.22
N ALA A 181 -6.42 11.91 16.71
CA ALA A 181 -7.65 12.60 17.11
C ALA A 181 -8.58 12.87 15.92
N THR A 182 -8.02 13.15 14.74
CA THR A 182 -8.76 13.36 13.49
C THR A 182 -9.46 12.07 13.06
N VAL A 183 -8.74 10.95 12.99
CA VAL A 183 -9.32 9.64 12.65
C VAL A 183 -10.36 9.24 13.70
N LEU A 184 -10.03 9.31 14.99
CA LEU A 184 -10.94 8.93 16.07
C LEU A 184 -12.26 9.71 16.02
N ARG A 185 -12.22 11.00 15.67
CA ARG A 185 -13.42 11.83 15.53
C ARG A 185 -14.38 11.28 14.48
N VAL A 186 -13.87 10.75 13.37
CA VAL A 186 -14.69 10.10 12.34
C VAL A 186 -15.36 8.84 12.89
N PHE A 187 -14.68 8.07 13.73
CA PHE A 187 -15.30 6.90 14.38
C PHE A 187 -16.31 7.32 15.46
N GLN A 188 -16.11 8.44 16.14
CA GLN A 188 -17.05 8.96 17.14
C GLN A 188 -18.34 9.51 16.51
N TYR A 189 -18.21 10.20 15.38
CA TYR A 189 -19.32 10.85 14.65
C TYR A 189 -19.33 10.40 13.19
N PRO A 190 -19.63 9.12 12.92
CA PRO A 190 -19.46 8.57 11.59
C PRO A 190 -20.48 9.13 10.58
N ALA A 191 -21.73 9.45 10.96
CA ALA A 191 -22.69 9.96 9.97
C ALA A 191 -22.35 11.38 9.46
N SER A 192 -21.59 12.15 10.24
CA SER A 192 -21.13 13.49 9.87
C SER A 192 -19.69 13.52 9.34
N ALA A 193 -19.07 12.36 9.09
CA ALA A 193 -17.64 12.24 8.76
C ALA A 193 -16.72 12.95 9.76
N GLY A 194 -17.06 12.88 11.06
CA GLY A 194 -16.30 13.55 12.12
C GLY A 194 -16.55 15.05 12.22
N ARG A 195 -17.44 15.65 11.42
CA ARG A 195 -17.77 17.07 11.53
C ARG A 195 -18.61 17.29 12.78
N ILE A 196 -18.20 18.27 13.60
CA ILE A 196 -19.03 18.71 14.72
C ILE A 196 -20.23 19.43 14.13
N VAL A 197 -21.40 18.84 14.28
CA VAL A 197 -22.67 19.49 13.91
C VAL A 197 -23.21 20.17 15.18
N PRO A 198 -23.33 21.51 15.21
CA PRO A 198 -23.89 22.22 16.36
C PRO A 198 -25.30 21.68 16.68
N ASN A 199 -25.58 21.45 17.97
CA ASN A 199 -26.84 20.87 18.45
C ASN A 199 -27.13 19.43 18.00
N ALA A 200 -26.17 18.73 17.39
CA ALA A 200 -26.36 17.31 17.08
C ALA A 200 -26.36 16.47 18.36
N THR A 201 -27.46 15.77 18.57
CA THR A 201 -27.61 14.73 19.58
C THR A 201 -27.12 13.37 19.05
N GLU A 202 -26.15 13.38 18.14
CA GLU A 202 -25.71 12.15 17.47
C GLU A 202 -25.01 11.25 18.50
N THR A 203 -25.70 10.18 18.88
CA THR A 203 -25.10 9.11 19.69
C THR A 203 -24.15 8.32 18.80
N PRO A 204 -22.97 7.90 19.29
CA PRO A 204 -22.07 7.03 18.54
C PRO A 204 -22.82 5.82 17.96
N ARG A 205 -22.73 5.67 16.64
CA ARG A 205 -23.40 4.59 15.89
C ARG A 205 -22.49 3.39 15.74
N ASN A 206 -23.08 2.21 15.60
CA ASN A 206 -22.33 1.00 15.31
C ASN A 206 -21.67 1.10 13.93
N ILE A 207 -20.40 0.73 13.86
CA ILE A 207 -19.57 0.80 12.67
C ILE A 207 -19.28 -0.62 12.16
N VAL A 208 -19.43 -0.78 10.85
CA VAL A 208 -18.77 -1.85 10.11
C VAL A 208 -17.53 -1.27 9.46
N LEU A 209 -16.36 -1.68 9.93
CA LEU A 209 -15.09 -1.24 9.38
C LEU A 209 -14.82 -1.98 8.06
N VAL A 210 -14.65 -1.24 6.97
CA VAL A 210 -14.40 -1.78 5.63
C VAL A 210 -12.95 -1.49 5.23
N GLY A 211 -12.34 -2.37 4.46
CA GLY A 211 -11.05 -2.10 3.83
C GLY A 211 -10.71 -3.12 2.75
N HIS A 212 -9.52 -2.97 2.16
CA HIS A 212 -9.00 -3.85 1.13
C HIS A 212 -7.68 -4.48 1.57
N GLY A 213 -7.76 -5.47 2.46
CA GLY A 213 -6.62 -6.00 3.20
C GLY A 213 -6.41 -5.31 4.54
N LEU A 214 -7.48 -5.24 5.36
CA LEU A 214 -7.54 -4.51 6.64
C LEU A 214 -6.37 -4.77 7.60
N LYS A 215 -5.77 -5.96 7.53
CA LYS A 215 -4.59 -6.31 8.34
C LYS A 215 -3.39 -5.37 8.06
N ASN A 216 -3.25 -4.91 6.83
CA ASN A 216 -2.15 -4.04 6.40
C ASN A 216 -2.32 -2.61 6.93
N GLU A 217 -3.57 -2.18 7.18
CA GLU A 217 -3.88 -0.83 7.66
C GLU A 217 -3.53 -0.61 9.12
N VAL A 218 -3.61 -1.68 9.95
CA VAL A 218 -3.35 -1.61 11.40
C VAL A 218 -2.00 -0.96 11.75
N PRO A 219 -0.84 -1.41 11.23
CA PRO A 219 0.44 -0.77 11.54
C PRO A 219 0.51 0.69 11.07
N TYR A 220 -0.13 1.03 9.94
CA TYR A 220 -0.11 2.41 9.43
C TYR A 220 -0.89 3.37 10.32
N LEU A 221 -2.02 2.92 10.85
CA LEU A 221 -2.79 3.67 11.84
C LEU A 221 -2.04 3.82 13.16
N GLN A 222 -1.35 2.75 13.61
CA GLN A 222 -0.52 2.78 14.81
C GLN A 222 0.64 3.78 14.70
N ASN A 223 1.27 3.93 13.52
CA ASN A 223 2.31 4.95 13.29
C ASN A 223 1.79 6.40 13.52
N LEU A 224 0.49 6.60 13.32
CA LEU A 224 -0.22 7.87 13.56
C LEU A 224 -0.80 7.99 14.98
N GLY A 225 -0.54 7.01 15.84
CA GLY A 225 -1.04 6.99 17.21
C GLY A 225 -2.51 6.59 17.35
N PHE A 226 -3.13 6.03 16.30
CA PHE A 226 -4.48 5.50 16.36
C PHE A 226 -4.46 3.98 16.56
N SER A 227 -5.32 3.49 17.45
CA SER A 227 -5.48 2.07 17.72
C SER A 227 -6.96 1.70 17.61
N LEU A 228 -7.28 0.64 16.87
CA LEU A 228 -8.68 0.20 16.66
C LEU A 228 -9.48 -0.04 17.96
N PRO A 229 -8.90 -0.61 19.05
CA PRO A 229 -9.55 -0.66 20.36
C PRO A 229 -10.08 0.67 20.91
N SER A 230 -9.55 1.81 20.45
CA SER A 230 -10.02 3.15 20.84
C SER A 230 -11.36 3.52 20.21
N ALA A 231 -11.86 2.72 19.26
CA ALA A 231 -13.16 2.87 18.60
C ALA A 231 -14.10 1.70 18.98
N PRO A 232 -14.68 1.70 20.20
CA PRO A 232 -15.46 0.57 20.72
C PRO A 232 -16.76 0.32 19.97
N ASN A 233 -17.24 1.29 19.19
CA ASN A 233 -18.42 1.17 18.33
C ASN A 233 -18.16 0.41 17.02
N VAL A 234 -16.93 -0.03 16.75
CA VAL A 234 -16.65 -0.97 15.65
C VAL A 234 -17.11 -2.37 16.05
N VAL A 235 -18.30 -2.75 15.60
CA VAL A 235 -18.94 -4.02 15.95
C VAL A 235 -18.59 -5.15 14.96
N SER A 236 -18.16 -4.80 13.75
CA SER A 236 -17.84 -5.78 12.71
C SER A 236 -16.87 -5.26 11.66
N ARG A 237 -16.35 -6.16 10.82
CA ARG A 237 -15.35 -5.84 9.79
C ARG A 237 -15.70 -6.50 8.46
N PHE A 238 -15.43 -5.82 7.35
CA PHE A 238 -15.56 -6.38 6.00
C PHE A 238 -14.28 -6.13 5.20
N ASP A 239 -13.61 -7.21 4.78
CA ASP A 239 -12.38 -7.13 3.99
C ASP A 239 -12.66 -7.51 2.53
N THR A 240 -12.72 -6.50 1.67
CA THR A 240 -13.03 -6.66 0.25
C THR A 240 -11.96 -7.42 -0.52
N ALA A 241 -10.71 -7.49 -0.03
CA ALA A 241 -9.67 -8.29 -0.69
C ALA A 241 -10.04 -9.79 -0.66
N ARG A 242 -10.81 -10.23 0.35
CA ARG A 242 -11.27 -11.62 0.48
C ARG A 242 -12.37 -12.01 -0.49
N LEU A 243 -12.96 -11.05 -1.21
CA LEU A 243 -13.94 -11.33 -2.27
C LEU A 243 -13.32 -12.14 -3.42
N GLY A 244 -11.99 -12.07 -3.61
CA GLY A 244 -11.25 -12.91 -4.55
C GLY A 244 -11.15 -14.41 -4.18
N GLY A 245 -11.68 -14.81 -3.01
CA GLY A 245 -11.66 -16.19 -2.52
C GLY A 245 -10.55 -16.48 -1.50
N LYS A 246 -10.53 -17.72 -0.99
CA LYS A 246 -9.76 -18.11 0.20
C LYS A 246 -8.23 -18.18 0.01
N LYS A 247 -7.73 -18.40 -1.22
CA LYS A 247 -6.31 -18.70 -1.49
C LYS A 247 -5.46 -17.49 -1.89
N SER A 248 -6.09 -16.42 -2.35
CA SER A 248 -5.40 -15.18 -2.71
C SER A 248 -6.40 -14.03 -2.72
N GLY A 249 -6.07 -12.93 -2.05
CA GLY A 249 -6.85 -11.71 -2.18
C GLY A 249 -6.88 -11.23 -3.63
N ILE A 250 -7.99 -10.61 -4.02
CA ILE A 250 -8.02 -9.78 -5.23
C ILE A 250 -7.34 -8.45 -4.92
N GLY A 251 -6.74 -7.78 -5.91
CA GLY A 251 -6.21 -6.42 -5.73
C GLY A 251 -7.26 -5.40 -6.16
N LEU A 252 -7.26 -4.21 -5.55
CA LEU A 252 -8.35 -3.23 -5.69
C LEU A 252 -8.66 -2.89 -7.15
N GLY A 253 -7.66 -2.49 -7.95
CA GLY A 253 -7.88 -2.17 -9.35
C GLY A 253 -8.48 -3.32 -10.18
N ARG A 254 -8.15 -4.58 -9.86
CA ARG A 254 -8.78 -5.74 -10.51
C ARG A 254 -10.22 -5.93 -10.04
N LEU A 255 -10.49 -5.70 -8.76
CA LEU A 255 -11.86 -5.75 -8.22
C LEU A 255 -12.72 -4.67 -8.86
N CYS A 256 -12.26 -3.41 -8.89
CA CYS A 256 -12.95 -2.29 -9.54
C CYS A 256 -13.27 -2.60 -11.00
N LYS A 257 -12.26 -3.02 -11.78
CA LYS A 257 -12.45 -3.40 -13.18
C LYS A 257 -13.48 -4.51 -13.34
N ALA A 258 -13.43 -5.55 -12.50
CA ALA A 258 -14.36 -6.68 -12.60
C ALA A 258 -15.81 -6.27 -12.33
N VAL A 259 -16.04 -5.30 -11.43
CA VAL A 259 -17.37 -4.78 -11.11
C VAL A 259 -17.79 -3.59 -11.98
N GLY A 260 -17.00 -3.23 -13.00
CA GLY A 260 -17.32 -2.15 -13.93
C GLY A 260 -17.05 -0.73 -13.39
N LEU A 261 -16.29 -0.59 -12.31
CA LEU A 261 -15.85 0.72 -11.81
C LEU A 261 -14.61 1.19 -12.58
N ASP A 262 -14.71 2.37 -13.20
CA ASP A 262 -13.55 3.08 -13.75
C ASP A 262 -12.77 3.76 -12.60
N SER A 263 -11.85 3.00 -12.01
CA SER A 263 -11.00 3.49 -10.94
C SER A 263 -9.86 4.34 -11.49
N GLN A 264 -9.80 5.60 -11.07
CA GLN A 264 -8.76 6.55 -11.45
C GLN A 264 -7.89 6.90 -10.24
N SER A 265 -6.63 7.26 -10.49
CA SER A 265 -5.72 7.76 -9.46
C SER A 265 -5.64 6.86 -8.21
N LEU A 266 -5.60 5.53 -8.42
CA LEU A 266 -5.25 4.57 -7.37
C LEU A 266 -3.87 4.92 -6.79
N HIS A 267 -3.62 4.56 -5.53
CA HIS A 267 -2.52 5.06 -4.71
C HIS A 267 -2.69 6.52 -4.29
N ASN A 268 -3.95 6.87 -4.07
CA ASN A 268 -4.41 8.03 -3.31
C ASN A 268 -5.36 7.43 -2.28
N ALA A 269 -5.01 7.49 -0.99
CA ALA A 269 -5.72 6.72 0.01
C ALA A 269 -7.24 7.04 0.04
N GLY A 270 -7.62 8.30 -0.19
CA GLY A 270 -9.01 8.72 -0.27
C GLY A 270 -9.79 8.09 -1.43
N ASN A 271 -9.17 8.01 -2.61
CA ASN A 271 -9.75 7.32 -3.75
C ASN A 271 -9.86 5.81 -3.49
N ASP A 272 -8.81 5.20 -2.93
CA ASP A 272 -8.76 3.78 -2.67
C ASP A 272 -9.84 3.35 -1.66
N ALA A 273 -10.05 4.14 -0.61
CA ALA A 273 -11.18 3.95 0.32
C ALA A 273 -12.55 4.08 -0.37
N ALA A 274 -12.74 5.09 -1.22
CA ALA A 274 -13.99 5.32 -1.94
C ALA A 274 -14.31 4.19 -2.94
N TYR A 275 -13.34 3.79 -3.75
CA TYR A 275 -13.50 2.69 -4.71
C TYR A 275 -13.69 1.35 -4.01
N THR A 276 -13.03 1.13 -2.86
CA THR A 276 -13.24 -0.05 -2.03
C THR A 276 -14.69 -0.13 -1.54
N LEU A 277 -15.22 0.96 -1.00
CA LEU A 277 -16.59 1.00 -0.49
C LEU A 277 -17.60 0.82 -1.63
N ARG A 278 -17.42 1.49 -2.78
CA ARG A 278 -18.29 1.32 -3.96
C ARG A 278 -18.28 -0.11 -4.49
N ALA A 279 -17.09 -0.73 -4.59
CA ALA A 279 -16.97 -2.11 -5.04
C ALA A 279 -17.65 -3.09 -4.08
N MET A 280 -17.59 -2.84 -2.77
CA MET A 280 -18.33 -3.60 -1.77
C MET A 280 -19.84 -3.53 -1.99
N LEU A 281 -20.39 -2.34 -2.25
CA LEU A 281 -21.82 -2.15 -2.49
C LEU A 281 -22.28 -2.86 -3.77
N ILE A 282 -21.55 -2.71 -4.87
CA ILE A 282 -21.84 -3.43 -6.12
C ILE A 282 -21.82 -4.95 -5.87
N ALA A 283 -20.82 -5.44 -5.14
CA ALA A 283 -20.72 -6.86 -4.82
C ALA A 283 -21.94 -7.37 -4.04
N ALA A 284 -22.43 -6.58 -3.08
CA ALA A 284 -23.62 -6.92 -2.31
C ALA A 284 -24.89 -6.92 -3.19
N VAL A 285 -25.05 -5.95 -4.09
CA VAL A 285 -26.18 -5.90 -5.03
C VAL A 285 -26.16 -7.09 -5.99
N ILE A 286 -25.03 -7.40 -6.60
CA ILE A 286 -24.89 -8.57 -7.50
C ILE A 286 -25.20 -9.89 -6.76
N ASP A 287 -24.71 -10.05 -5.53
CA ASP A 287 -24.98 -11.25 -4.72
C ASP A 287 -26.44 -11.32 -4.22
N SER A 288 -27.17 -10.19 -4.26
CA SER A 288 -28.57 -10.16 -3.84
C SER A 288 -29.51 -10.71 -4.90
N SER A 289 -29.18 -10.52 -6.19
CA SER A 289 -29.93 -11.08 -7.31
C SER A 289 -29.91 -12.62 -7.30
N THR A 290 -28.77 -13.21 -6.94
CA THR A 290 -28.61 -14.66 -6.80
C THR A 290 -27.61 -14.93 -5.67
N ALA A 291 -27.98 -15.75 -4.68
CA ALA A 291 -27.07 -16.09 -3.59
C ALA A 291 -25.80 -16.81 -4.11
N GLY A 292 -24.61 -16.31 -3.75
CA GLY A 292 -23.35 -16.78 -4.34
C GLY A 292 -23.11 -16.28 -5.77
N GLY A 293 -23.95 -15.37 -6.24
CA GLY A 293 -23.90 -14.75 -7.56
C GLY A 293 -22.65 -13.92 -7.73
N PHE A 294 -22.20 -13.19 -6.70
CA PHE A 294 -21.01 -12.37 -6.84
C PHE A 294 -19.72 -13.19 -7.02
N PRO A 295 -19.43 -14.24 -6.22
CA PRO A 295 -18.30 -15.12 -6.50
C PRO A 295 -18.32 -15.72 -7.92
N ALA A 296 -19.49 -16.07 -8.46
CA ALA A 296 -19.62 -16.59 -9.82
C ALA A 296 -19.36 -15.49 -10.86
N PHE A 297 -19.98 -14.34 -10.69
CA PHE A 297 -19.76 -13.14 -11.49
C PHE A 297 -18.29 -12.77 -11.56
N LEU A 298 -17.60 -12.70 -10.41
CA LEU A 298 -16.20 -12.33 -10.33
C LEU A 298 -15.32 -13.33 -11.11
N ARG A 299 -15.58 -14.64 -11.00
CA ARG A 299 -14.86 -15.65 -11.78
C ARG A 299 -15.04 -15.46 -13.28
N GLN A 300 -16.27 -15.16 -13.71
CA GLN A 300 -16.58 -14.93 -15.12
C GLN A 300 -15.92 -13.65 -15.64
N ALA A 301 -16.02 -12.54 -14.89
CA ALA A 301 -15.42 -11.26 -15.24
C ALA A 301 -13.88 -11.33 -15.35
N MET A 302 -13.24 -12.15 -14.51
CA MET A 302 -11.79 -12.33 -14.50
C MET A 302 -11.27 -13.39 -15.49
N ALA A 303 -12.14 -14.24 -16.04
CA ALA A 303 -11.72 -15.37 -16.88
C ALA A 303 -10.85 -14.96 -18.10
N PRO A 304 -11.17 -13.88 -18.85
CA PRO A 304 -10.35 -13.46 -19.99
C PRO A 304 -8.92 -13.06 -19.59
N GLU A 305 -8.76 -12.30 -18.50
CA GLU A 305 -7.44 -11.86 -18.01
C GLU A 305 -6.60 -13.05 -17.50
N ILE A 306 -7.25 -14.00 -16.82
CA ILE A 306 -6.60 -15.23 -16.36
C ILE A 306 -6.11 -16.04 -17.56
N ALA A 307 -6.96 -16.24 -18.57
CA ALA A 307 -6.61 -16.97 -19.79
C ALA A 307 -5.44 -16.32 -20.54
N GLU A 308 -5.45 -14.99 -20.67
CA GLU A 308 -4.37 -14.23 -21.31
C GLU A 308 -3.05 -14.37 -20.54
N ARG A 309 -3.11 -14.30 -19.20
CA ARG A 309 -1.92 -14.46 -18.35
C ARG A 309 -1.34 -15.87 -18.46
N GLU A 310 -2.18 -16.89 -18.51
CA GLU A 310 -1.75 -18.27 -18.72
C GLU A 310 -1.11 -18.47 -20.09
N LEU A 311 -1.69 -17.89 -21.15
CA LEU A 311 -1.12 -17.91 -22.49
C LEU A 311 0.27 -17.26 -22.52
N ARG A 312 0.40 -16.05 -21.96
CA ARG A 312 1.70 -15.35 -21.84
C ARG A 312 2.71 -16.16 -21.02
N ALA A 313 2.27 -16.86 -19.97
CA ALA A 313 3.14 -17.72 -19.18
C ALA A 313 3.61 -18.96 -19.96
N ARG A 314 2.75 -19.57 -20.79
CA ARG A 314 3.11 -20.67 -21.69
C ARG A 314 4.13 -20.22 -22.74
N GLN A 315 3.87 -19.10 -23.41
CA GLN A 315 4.79 -18.51 -24.40
C GLN A 315 6.18 -18.23 -23.80
N ARG A 316 6.26 -17.75 -22.56
CA ARG A 316 7.54 -17.54 -21.85
C ARG A 316 8.29 -18.84 -21.55
N ARG A 317 7.58 -19.94 -21.29
CA ARG A 317 8.20 -21.27 -21.06
C ARG A 317 8.73 -21.85 -22.37
N GLU A 318 8.01 -21.65 -23.46
CA GLU A 318 8.39 -22.11 -24.81
C GLU A 318 9.56 -21.32 -25.40
N ALA A 319 9.62 -19.99 -25.18
CA ALA A 319 10.70 -19.14 -25.68
C ALA A 319 12.09 -19.42 -25.07
N GLY A 320 12.16 -20.23 -24.00
CA GLY A 320 13.40 -20.53 -23.29
C GLY A 320 14.04 -19.32 -22.58
N PRO A 321 15.08 -19.51 -21.76
CA PRO A 321 15.82 -18.40 -21.18
C PRO A 321 16.49 -17.58 -22.31
N PRO A 322 16.56 -16.23 -22.19
CA PRO A 322 17.22 -15.41 -23.19
C PRO A 322 18.66 -15.90 -23.38
N ARG A 323 19.04 -16.19 -24.65
CA ARG A 323 20.41 -16.58 -25.00
C ARG A 323 21.35 -15.50 -24.47
N GLY A 324 22.11 -15.85 -23.43
CA GLY A 324 23.10 -14.95 -22.86
C GLY A 324 24.05 -14.52 -23.96
N GLN A 325 24.13 -13.21 -24.23
CA GLN A 325 25.23 -12.68 -25.03
C GLN A 325 26.51 -13.07 -24.29
N GLY A 326 27.23 -14.03 -24.89
CA GLY A 326 28.52 -14.47 -24.41
C GLY A 326 29.38 -13.24 -24.14
N ARG A 327 29.98 -13.20 -22.95
CA ARG A 327 31.10 -12.29 -22.67
C ARG A 327 32.11 -12.48 -23.80
N ARG A 328 32.18 -11.54 -24.74
CA ARG A 328 33.31 -11.44 -25.67
C ARG A 328 34.55 -11.29 -24.80
N GLY A 329 35.38 -12.33 -24.79
CA GLY A 329 36.71 -12.27 -24.19
C GLY A 329 37.46 -11.12 -24.83
N ARG A 330 37.90 -10.16 -24.01
CA ARG A 330 38.94 -9.22 -24.42
C ARG A 330 40.23 -10.03 -24.51
N HIS A 331 40.55 -10.52 -25.71
CA HIS A 331 41.93 -10.78 -26.07
C HIS A 331 42.62 -9.42 -26.20
N GLY A 332 43.46 -9.08 -25.24
CA GLY A 332 44.40 -7.96 -25.39
C GLY A 332 45.52 -8.37 -26.37
N PRO A 333 46.02 -7.47 -27.22
CA PRO A 333 47.20 -7.77 -28.03
C PRO A 333 48.43 -7.80 -27.13
N SER A 334 49.24 -8.83 -27.30
CA SER A 334 50.57 -8.98 -26.72
C SER A 334 51.51 -7.87 -27.18
N SER A 335 52.25 -7.31 -26.23
CA SER A 335 53.35 -6.38 -26.43
C SER A 335 54.52 -7.04 -27.16
N HIS A 336 54.84 -6.57 -28.36
CA HIS A 336 56.20 -6.60 -28.88
C HIS A 336 56.61 -5.19 -29.32
N ARG A 337 57.51 -4.61 -28.52
CA ARG A 337 58.33 -3.47 -28.90
C ARG A 337 59.39 -3.96 -29.86
N GLN A 338 59.51 -3.30 -31.00
CA GLN A 338 60.76 -3.24 -31.75
C GLN A 338 60.96 -1.81 -32.23
N ASP A 339 62.15 -1.32 -31.94
CA ASP A 339 62.68 0.00 -32.25
C ASP A 339 62.64 0.30 -33.75
N GLN A 340 62.38 1.57 -34.09
CA GLN A 340 63.15 2.26 -35.13
C GLN A 340 63.05 3.79 -34.97
N ARG A 341 64.23 4.42 -35.05
CA ARG A 341 64.52 5.85 -34.95
C ARG A 341 64.07 6.63 -36.20
N SER A 342 63.72 7.90 -36.01
CA SER A 342 64.21 9.08 -36.76
C SER A 342 63.35 10.31 -36.38
N THR A 343 63.85 11.19 -35.51
CA THR A 343 64.48 12.50 -35.84
C THR A 343 63.60 13.43 -36.69
N VAL A 344 62.99 14.44 -36.06
CA VAL A 344 63.19 15.87 -36.35
C VAL A 344 62.81 16.67 -35.08
N LEU A 345 63.71 17.55 -34.65
CA LEU A 345 63.61 18.47 -33.50
C LEU A 345 63.07 19.86 -33.95
N PRO A 346 62.74 20.76 -33.00
CA PRO A 346 61.64 21.74 -33.04
C PRO A 346 62.10 23.19 -33.25
N ASP A 347 61.18 24.17 -33.23
CA ASP A 347 61.34 25.41 -32.42
C ASP A 347 60.04 26.27 -32.32
N PRO A 348 59.96 27.39 -31.56
CA PRO A 348 59.22 27.40 -30.28
C PRO A 348 58.37 28.68 -30.01
N ALA A 349 57.85 28.74 -28.77
CA ALA A 349 57.64 29.93 -27.93
C ALA A 349 56.57 31.00 -28.27
N HIS A 350 55.68 31.23 -27.29
CA HIS A 350 55.45 32.49 -26.55
C HIS A 350 54.38 32.20 -25.46
N ILE A 351 54.74 32.00 -24.18
CA ILE A 351 54.91 32.99 -23.08
C ILE A 351 53.68 33.92 -22.85
N LEU A 352 52.76 33.46 -21.97
CA LEU A 352 52.09 34.06 -20.77
C LEU A 352 52.44 35.52 -20.33
N PRO A 353 51.73 36.22 -19.37
CA PRO A 353 50.51 35.92 -18.57
C PRO A 353 49.56 37.17 -18.35
N PRO A 354 49.05 37.58 -17.13
CA PRO A 354 47.60 37.71 -16.86
C PRO A 354 47.13 39.09 -16.32
N GLN A 355 45.86 39.16 -15.89
CA GLN A 355 45.28 39.94 -14.78
C GLN A 355 44.20 41.00 -15.09
N SER A 356 43.13 40.92 -14.28
CA SER A 356 42.33 42.02 -13.70
C SER A 356 41.45 42.83 -14.68
N ASN A 357 40.32 43.47 -14.34
CA ASN A 357 39.70 43.83 -13.07
C ASN A 357 38.23 44.26 -13.36
N LEU A 358 37.37 44.15 -12.33
CA LEU A 358 36.30 45.10 -11.95
C LEU A 358 35.29 45.69 -12.96
N SER A 359 34.00 45.53 -12.62
CA SER A 359 32.97 46.57 -12.41
C SER A 359 31.62 46.14 -13.01
N ARG A 360 30.62 45.77 -12.20
CA ARG A 360 29.53 46.63 -11.69
C ARG A 360 28.88 47.55 -12.75
N LYS A 361 27.61 47.25 -13.07
CA LYS A 361 26.41 48.13 -13.12
C LYS A 361 25.29 47.34 -13.85
N SER A 362 24.23 46.90 -13.16
CA SER A 362 22.97 47.61 -12.86
C SER A 362 22.08 47.81 -14.10
N ASP A 363 20.85 47.33 -13.95
CA ASP A 363 19.58 47.75 -14.58
C ASP A 363 19.37 47.42 -16.08
N GLU A 364 18.61 46.35 -16.36
CA GLU A 364 17.15 46.37 -16.62
C GLU A 364 16.57 44.94 -16.57
#